data_AF-A0A4Y2P0Q4-F1
#
_entry.id   AF-A0A4Y2P0Q4-F1
#
_cell.length_a   1.000
_cell.length_b   1.000
_cell.length_c   1.000
_cell.angle_alpha   90.00
_cell.angle_beta   90.00
_cell.angle_gamma   90.00
#
_symmetry.space_group_name_H-M   'P 1'
#
loop_
_entity.id
_entity.type
_entity.pdbx_description
1 polymer ?
#
loop_
_entity_poly.entity_id
_entity_poly.type
_entity_poly.pdbx_seq_one_letter_code
_entity_poly.pdbx_strand_id
1 'polypeptide(L)'
;MFEFCHEDLKGITFTYIKDEEIIQHHNNKLLDRFENSLAITGTMSFHCFVPMSESNLKCFITSQATEYEIHSTTKAVRITLHIRDSIACVYDGQWWLAEVNDISDINKDALAKFYHPAEPRTAFKKKGKDQTWVPTNNVLRKLSALELQLLEGHITFPQN
;
A
#
# COMPACT_ATOMS: atom_id res chain seq x y z
N MET A 1 28.24 -26.23 30.27
CA MET A 1 28.55 -24.79 30.29
C MET A 1 27.49 -24.00 31.04
N PHE A 2 26.19 -24.17 30.74
CA PHE A 2 25.11 -23.51 31.48
C PHE A 2 25.12 -23.83 32.99
N GLU A 3 25.20 -25.10 33.37
CA GLU A 3 25.17 -25.55 34.77
C GLU A 3 26.29 -24.89 35.60
N PHE A 4 27.53 -24.97 35.10
CA PHE A 4 28.69 -24.28 35.68
C PHE A 4 28.43 -22.77 35.88
N CYS A 5 27.93 -22.07 34.85
CA CYS A 5 27.66 -20.64 34.98
C CYS A 5 26.53 -20.34 35.98
N HIS A 6 25.49 -21.16 36.03
CA HIS A 6 24.37 -20.98 36.95
C HIS A 6 24.76 -21.21 38.41
N GLU A 7 25.62 -22.19 38.67
CA GLU A 7 26.06 -22.57 40.02
C GLU A 7 27.17 -21.65 40.56
N ASP A 8 28.14 -21.29 39.71
CA ASP A 8 29.36 -20.62 40.16
C ASP A 8 29.34 -19.09 40.01
N LEU A 9 28.51 -18.53 39.11
CA LEU A 9 28.46 -17.08 38.86
C LEU A 9 27.24 -16.43 39.55
N LYS A 10 27.40 -16.14 40.83
CA LYS A 10 26.36 -15.47 41.64
C LYS A 10 26.09 -14.04 41.18
N GLY A 11 24.81 -13.64 41.19
CA GLY A 11 24.38 -12.27 40.84
C GLY A 11 24.06 -12.05 39.37
N ILE A 12 24.22 -13.08 38.52
CA ILE A 12 23.83 -13.05 37.11
C ILE A 12 22.72 -14.09 36.91
N THR A 13 21.63 -13.70 36.25
CA THR A 13 20.54 -14.62 35.89
C THR A 13 20.87 -15.30 34.57
N PHE A 14 20.92 -16.63 34.59
CA PHE A 14 21.09 -17.43 33.37
C PHE A 14 19.78 -18.13 33.02
N THR A 15 19.42 -18.10 31.75
CA THR A 15 18.27 -18.83 31.20
C THR A 15 18.79 -19.78 30.13
N TYR A 16 18.45 -21.06 30.25
CA TYR A 16 18.74 -22.06 29.23
C TYR A 16 17.53 -22.16 28.30
N ILE A 17 17.77 -21.99 27.01
CA ILE A 17 16.73 -22.14 25.98
C ILE A 17 17.13 -23.35 25.14
N LYS A 18 16.20 -24.30 25.00
CA LYS A 18 16.44 -25.52 24.21
C LYS A 18 16.31 -25.24 22.72
N ASP A 19 17.06 -26.00 21.91
CA ASP A 19 17.01 -25.86 20.45
C ASP A 19 15.61 -26.12 19.89
N GLU A 20 14.84 -27.04 20.47
CA GLU A 20 13.47 -27.31 20.02
C GLU A 20 12.54 -26.09 20.20
N GLU A 21 12.73 -25.32 21.27
CA GLU A 21 11.94 -24.11 21.57
C GLU A 21 12.28 -22.96 20.61
N ILE A 22 13.54 -22.86 20.17
CA ILE A 22 14.00 -21.87 19.20
C ILE A 22 13.53 -22.24 17.79
N ILE A 23 13.74 -23.48 17.38
CA ILE A 23 13.48 -23.92 16.00
C ILE A 23 11.99 -23.90 15.70
N GLN A 24 11.14 -24.36 16.61
CA GLN A 24 9.71 -24.53 16.32
C GLN A 24 8.91 -23.23 16.38
N HIS A 25 9.20 -22.35 17.35
CA HIS A 25 8.44 -21.11 17.54
C HIS A 25 9.09 -19.89 16.86
N HIS A 26 10.43 -19.82 16.87
CA HIS A 26 11.13 -18.62 16.41
C HIS A 26 11.34 -18.60 14.90
N ASN A 27 11.74 -19.73 14.29
CA ASN A 27 12.00 -19.76 12.84
C ASN A 27 10.74 -19.53 12.03
N ASN A 28 9.60 -20.11 12.41
CA ASN A 28 8.34 -19.90 11.71
C ASN A 28 7.91 -18.42 11.76
N LYS A 29 8.07 -17.77 12.91
CA LYS A 29 7.74 -16.34 13.07
C LYS A 29 8.71 -15.42 12.32
N LEU A 30 9.99 -15.75 12.30
CA LEU A 30 10.99 -15.01 11.53
C LEU A 30 10.79 -15.18 10.02
N LEU A 31 10.47 -16.41 9.59
CA LEU A 31 10.17 -16.71 8.19
C LEU A 31 8.92 -15.98 7.73
N ASP A 32 7.83 -16.04 8.52
CA ASP A 32 6.60 -15.31 8.26
C ASP A 32 6.85 -13.79 8.15
N ARG A 33 7.63 -13.22 9.08
CA ARG A 33 8.03 -11.81 9.00
C ARG A 33 8.84 -11.50 7.76
N PHE A 34 9.76 -12.37 7.38
CA PHE A 34 10.60 -12.18 6.21
C PHE A 34 9.76 -12.22 4.93
N GLU A 35 8.92 -13.23 4.77
CA GLU A 35 8.05 -13.41 3.60
C GLU A 35 7.01 -12.29 3.45
N ASN A 36 6.49 -11.78 4.56
CA ASN A 36 5.50 -10.69 4.56
C ASN A 36 6.12 -9.28 4.67
N SER A 37 7.44 -9.16 4.84
CA SER A 37 8.11 -7.86 4.88
C SER A 37 8.29 -7.27 3.49
N LEU A 38 8.28 -5.93 3.40
CA LEU A 38 8.58 -5.20 2.19
C LEU A 38 9.85 -4.37 2.38
N ALA A 39 10.83 -4.56 1.50
CA ALA A 39 11.97 -3.68 1.42
C ALA A 39 11.57 -2.34 0.81
N ILE A 40 11.75 -1.25 1.55
CA ILE A 40 11.55 0.11 1.05
C ILE A 40 12.81 0.51 0.28
N THR A 41 12.68 0.73 -1.02
CA THR A 41 13.84 1.06 -1.87
C THR A 41 14.38 2.44 -1.53
N GLY A 42 15.69 2.63 -1.63
CA GLY A 42 16.34 3.92 -1.36
C GLY A 42 16.62 4.19 0.11
N THR A 43 16.17 3.32 1.04
CA THR A 43 16.35 3.59 2.47
C THR A 43 17.60 3.01 3.10
N MET A 44 18.48 2.38 2.30
CA MET A 44 19.65 1.64 2.80
C MET A 44 20.69 2.52 3.51
N SER A 45 20.71 3.83 3.21
CA SER A 45 21.63 4.81 3.82
C SER A 45 21.09 5.47 5.08
N PHE A 46 19.85 5.20 5.48
CA PHE A 46 19.28 5.76 6.71
C PHE A 46 19.51 4.82 7.90
N HIS A 47 19.67 5.43 9.07
CA HIS A 47 20.02 4.73 10.30
C HIS A 47 18.92 4.81 11.38
N CYS A 48 17.86 5.60 11.15
CA CYS A 48 16.72 5.69 12.06
C CYS A 48 15.41 5.82 11.28
N PHE A 49 14.38 5.12 11.76
CA PHE A 49 13.11 4.90 11.10
C PHE A 49 11.98 5.10 12.11
N VAL A 50 11.12 6.10 11.87
CA VAL A 50 9.98 6.41 12.74
C VAL A 50 8.68 6.30 11.94
N PRO A 51 7.76 5.38 12.31
CA PRO A 51 6.45 5.29 11.69
C PRO A 51 5.68 6.60 11.84
N MET A 52 5.11 7.09 10.75
CA MET A 52 4.30 8.32 10.74
C MET A 52 2.82 8.02 10.49
N SER A 53 2.54 7.06 9.59
CA SER A 53 1.21 6.51 9.33
C SER A 53 1.36 5.06 8.86
N GLU A 54 0.25 4.37 8.58
CA GLU A 54 0.27 3.01 8.02
C GLU A 54 1.05 2.92 6.70
N SER A 55 1.07 4.02 5.94
CA SER A 55 1.64 4.12 4.60
C SER A 55 2.93 4.94 4.51
N ASN A 56 3.40 5.57 5.60
CA ASN A 56 4.54 6.49 5.56
C ASN A 56 5.50 6.31 6.74
N LEU A 57 6.79 6.49 6.44
CA LEU A 57 7.88 6.35 7.38
C LEU A 57 8.83 7.55 7.28
N LYS A 58 9.22 8.09 8.43
CA LYS A 58 10.31 9.08 8.50
C LYS A 58 11.64 8.34 8.57
N CYS A 59 12.55 8.70 7.67
CA CYS A 59 13.87 8.12 7.56
C CYS A 59 14.92 9.19 7.87
N PHE A 60 15.83 8.90 8.79
CA PHE A 60 16.87 9.82 9.26
C PHE A 60 18.25 9.25 8.96
N ILE A 61 19.17 10.10 8.47
CA ILE A 61 20.53 9.68 8.11
C ILE A 61 21.29 9.21 9.35
N THR A 62 20.99 9.77 10.53
CA THR A 62 21.53 9.29 11.81
C THR A 62 20.44 9.33 12.88
N SER A 63 20.65 8.65 14.01
CA SER A 63 19.71 8.66 15.14
C SER A 63 19.56 10.01 15.84
N GLN A 64 20.49 10.94 15.62
CA GLN A 64 20.48 12.30 16.19
C GLN A 64 20.07 13.37 15.19
N ALA A 65 19.86 13.01 13.92
CA ALA A 65 19.46 13.97 12.89
C ALA A 65 18.06 14.52 13.18
N THR A 66 17.88 15.82 12.93
CA THR A 66 16.59 16.51 13.01
C THR A 66 15.84 16.48 11.69
N GLU A 67 16.57 16.47 10.58
CA GLU A 67 16.04 16.36 9.22
C GLU A 67 15.70 14.91 8.88
N TYR A 68 14.58 14.74 8.19
CA TYR A 68 14.09 13.43 7.76
C TYR A 68 13.52 13.48 6.36
N GLU A 69 13.57 12.33 5.70
CA GLU A 69 12.87 12.08 4.45
C GLU A 69 11.64 11.19 4.70
N ILE A 70 10.54 11.47 4.00
CA ILE A 70 9.34 10.66 4.09
C ILE A 70 9.37 9.61 2.97
N HIS A 71 9.31 8.34 3.35
CA HIS A 71 9.22 7.23 2.42
C HIS A 71 7.88 6.51 2.56
N SER A 72 7.27 6.18 1.42
CA SER A 72 6.04 5.39 1.39
C SER A 72 6.36 3.92 1.66
N THR A 73 5.66 3.33 2.64
CA THR A 73 5.72 1.90 2.96
C THR A 73 4.72 1.09 2.15
N THR A 74 3.80 1.76 1.48
CA THR A 74 2.84 1.13 0.58
C THR A 74 3.56 0.56 -0.62
N LYS A 75 3.39 -0.74 -0.86
CA LYS A 75 3.76 -1.34 -2.15
C LYS A 75 3.03 -0.54 -3.22
N ALA A 76 3.75 0.12 -4.11
CA ALA A 76 3.14 0.72 -5.29
C ALA A 76 2.48 -0.42 -6.06
N VAL A 77 1.17 -0.57 -5.88
CA VAL A 77 0.39 -1.54 -6.65
C VAL A 77 0.46 -1.03 -8.07
N ARG A 78 1.27 -1.68 -8.90
CA ARG A 78 1.23 -1.46 -10.34
C ARG A 78 -0.11 -1.99 -10.80
N ILE A 79 -1.07 -1.08 -10.93
CA ILE A 79 -2.38 -1.40 -11.50
C ILE A 79 -2.13 -1.61 -12.99
N THR A 80 -2.03 -2.86 -13.42
CA THR A 80 -1.96 -3.20 -14.85
C THR A 80 -3.30 -2.89 -15.47
N LEU A 81 -3.42 -1.88 -16.32
CA LEU A 81 -4.69 -1.52 -16.97
C LEU A 81 -4.88 -2.26 -18.29
N HIS A 82 -6.14 -2.52 -18.64
CA HIS A 82 -6.56 -3.01 -19.94
C HIS A 82 -7.70 -2.14 -20.49
N ILE A 83 -7.85 -2.14 -21.81
CA ILE A 83 -8.97 -1.48 -22.47
C ILE A 83 -10.28 -2.10 -21.96
N ARG A 84 -11.28 -1.25 -21.70
CA ARG A 84 -12.57 -1.53 -21.05
C ARG A 84 -12.53 -1.81 -19.55
N ASP A 85 -11.37 -1.70 -18.89
CA ASP A 85 -11.35 -1.72 -17.44
C ASP A 85 -12.13 -0.52 -16.90
N SER A 86 -12.96 -0.79 -15.89
CA SER A 86 -13.59 0.24 -15.09
C SER A 86 -12.65 0.62 -13.95
N ILE A 87 -12.43 1.90 -13.74
CA ILE A 87 -11.44 2.43 -12.80
C ILE A 87 -12.02 3.55 -11.96
N ALA A 88 -11.45 3.72 -10.76
CA ALA A 88 -11.53 4.96 -9.99
C ALA A 88 -10.19 5.68 -10.14
N CYS A 89 -10.23 6.96 -10.49
CA CYS A 89 -9.03 7.77 -10.75
C CYS A 89 -9.19 9.21 -10.25
N VAL A 90 -8.09 9.94 -10.15
CA VAL A 90 -8.07 11.36 -9.77
C VAL A 90 -7.82 12.23 -10.99
N TYR A 91 -8.74 13.16 -11.24
CA TYR A 91 -8.62 14.18 -12.28
C TYR A 91 -9.05 15.53 -11.72
N ASP A 92 -8.22 16.55 -11.93
CA ASP A 92 -8.41 17.91 -11.40
C ASP A 92 -8.66 17.96 -9.88
N GLY A 93 -7.92 17.13 -9.13
CA GLY A 93 -8.04 17.02 -7.66
C GLY A 93 -9.32 16.34 -7.16
N GLN A 94 -10.21 15.92 -8.04
CA GLN A 94 -11.44 15.19 -7.70
C GLN A 94 -11.33 13.73 -8.14
N TRP A 95 -12.02 12.83 -7.44
CA TRP A 95 -12.09 11.43 -7.83
C TRP A 95 -13.23 11.21 -8.83
N TRP A 96 -13.00 10.36 -9.82
CA TRP A 96 -13.93 10.05 -10.89
C TRP A 96 -13.96 8.55 -11.16
N LEU A 97 -15.14 8.06 -11.52
CA LEU A 97 -15.30 6.74 -12.13
C LEU A 97 -15.09 6.90 -13.63
N ALA A 98 -14.32 6.01 -14.25
CA ALA A 98 -14.10 6.00 -15.69
C ALA A 98 -13.97 4.60 -16.27
N GLU A 99 -14.19 4.48 -17.57
CA GLU A 99 -13.76 3.32 -18.36
C GLU A 99 -12.51 3.67 -19.15
N VAL A 100 -11.54 2.76 -19.20
CA VAL A 100 -10.33 2.90 -20.02
C VAL A 100 -10.67 2.59 -21.48
N ASN A 101 -10.55 3.58 -22.36
CA ASN A 101 -10.76 3.43 -23.79
C ASN A 101 -9.47 3.08 -24.55
N ASP A 102 -8.33 3.58 -24.07
CA ASP A 102 -7.02 3.40 -24.70
C ASP A 102 -5.91 3.56 -23.66
N ILE A 103 -4.71 3.04 -23.95
CA ILE A 103 -3.55 3.07 -23.06
C ILE A 103 -2.31 3.48 -23.86
N SER A 104 -1.58 4.48 -23.36
CA SER A 104 -0.30 4.91 -23.90
C SER A 104 0.82 4.44 -22.99
N ASP A 105 1.48 3.34 -23.35
CA ASP A 105 2.63 2.81 -22.59
C ASP A 105 3.82 3.78 -22.59
N ILE A 106 3.98 4.57 -23.66
CA ILE A 106 5.07 5.54 -23.83
C ILE A 106 4.91 6.69 -22.84
N ASN A 107 3.70 7.28 -22.77
CA ASN A 107 3.42 8.41 -21.88
C ASN A 107 3.02 7.97 -20.47
N LYS A 108 2.74 6.68 -20.29
CA LYS A 108 2.17 6.09 -19.06
C LYS A 108 0.81 6.68 -18.69
N ASP A 109 -0.02 6.96 -19.70
CA ASP A 109 -1.35 7.54 -19.55
C ASP A 109 -2.43 6.55 -20.04
N ALA A 110 -3.62 6.66 -19.47
CA ALA A 110 -4.82 5.96 -19.92
C ALA A 110 -5.88 6.96 -20.39
N LEU A 111 -6.50 6.71 -21.55
CA LEU A 111 -7.63 7.49 -22.03
C LEU A 111 -8.87 7.06 -21.26
N ALA A 112 -9.28 7.87 -20.30
CA ALA A 112 -10.40 7.61 -19.41
C ALA A 112 -11.67 8.28 -19.92
N LYS A 113 -12.76 7.53 -20.03
CA LYS A 113 -14.11 8.05 -20.33
C LYS A 113 -14.93 8.08 -19.06
N PHE A 114 -15.27 9.29 -18.59
CA PHE A 114 -15.89 9.47 -17.29
C PHE A 114 -17.37 9.08 -17.26
N TYR A 115 -17.76 8.50 -16.12
CA TYR A 115 -19.14 8.27 -15.77
C TYR A 115 -19.71 9.50 -15.06
N HIS A 116 -20.94 9.88 -15.42
CA HIS A 116 -21.69 10.96 -14.78
C HIS A 116 -22.90 10.40 -14.05
N PRO A 117 -23.28 10.96 -12.89
CA PRO A 117 -24.56 10.63 -12.27
C PRO A 117 -25.71 11.03 -13.21
N ALA A 118 -26.66 10.12 -13.45
CA ALA A 118 -27.88 10.43 -14.17
C ALA A 118 -29.03 10.72 -13.20
N GLU A 119 -29.79 11.79 -13.46
CA GLU A 119 -31.05 12.02 -12.75
C GLU A 119 -32.20 11.18 -13.35
N PRO A 120 -33.10 10.58 -12.53
CA PRO A 120 -33.04 10.37 -11.08
C PRO A 120 -32.53 8.96 -10.69
N ARG A 121 -31.36 8.95 -10.03
CA ARG A 121 -30.97 8.28 -8.76
C ARG A 121 -30.22 6.95 -8.70
N THR A 122 -29.96 6.20 -9.77
CA THR A 122 -29.18 4.94 -9.59
C THR A 122 -28.18 4.59 -10.67
N ALA A 123 -28.14 5.31 -11.80
CA ALA A 123 -27.30 4.93 -12.93
C ALA A 123 -26.21 5.96 -13.25
N PHE A 124 -24.97 5.48 -13.30
CA PHE A 124 -23.85 6.19 -13.90
C PHE A 124 -23.92 6.05 -15.43
N LYS A 125 -24.01 7.19 -16.15
CA LYS A 125 -24.04 7.21 -17.62
C LYS A 125 -22.75 7.77 -18.16
N LYS A 126 -22.20 7.08 -19.17
CA LYS A 126 -21.09 7.59 -19.98
C LYS A 126 -21.62 8.73 -20.85
N LYS A 127 -21.03 9.92 -20.76
CA LYS A 127 -21.28 10.98 -21.76
C LYS A 127 -20.45 10.69 -23.00
N GLY A 128 -21.03 10.91 -24.19
CA GLY A 128 -20.39 10.53 -25.45
C GLY A 128 -19.05 11.21 -25.73
N LYS A 129 -18.85 12.43 -25.22
CA LYS A 129 -17.69 13.29 -25.51
C LYS A 129 -16.75 13.53 -24.33
N ASP A 130 -17.03 12.95 -23.16
CA ASP A 130 -16.24 13.24 -21.96
C ASP A 130 -15.16 12.19 -21.74
N GLN A 131 -14.02 12.42 -22.38
CA GLN A 131 -12.84 11.57 -22.28
C GLN A 131 -11.58 12.43 -22.19
N THR A 132 -10.62 11.99 -21.37
CA THR A 132 -9.33 12.66 -21.22
C THR A 132 -8.23 11.65 -20.94
N TRP A 133 -7.00 12.00 -21.27
CA TRP A 133 -5.83 11.25 -20.82
C TRP A 133 -5.61 11.53 -19.33
N VAL A 134 -5.46 10.45 -18.56
CA VAL A 134 -5.18 10.47 -17.13
C VAL A 134 -3.90 9.67 -16.89
N PRO A 135 -2.92 10.22 -16.15
CA PRO A 135 -1.72 9.47 -15.79
C PRO A 135 -2.07 8.17 -15.08
N THR A 136 -1.40 7.07 -15.41
CA THR A 136 -1.65 5.76 -14.77
C THR A 136 -1.44 5.84 -13.25
N ASN A 137 -0.54 6.71 -12.80
CA ASN A 137 -0.31 6.97 -11.37
C ASN A 137 -1.50 7.64 -10.66
N ASN A 138 -2.40 8.27 -11.41
CA ASN A 138 -3.63 8.86 -10.87
C ASN A 138 -4.77 7.85 -10.80
N VAL A 139 -4.58 6.62 -11.30
CA VAL A 139 -5.55 5.54 -11.14
C VAL A 139 -5.41 4.95 -9.75
N LEU A 140 -6.51 4.97 -8.99
CA LEU A 140 -6.54 4.51 -7.60
C LEU A 140 -6.78 3.00 -7.51
N ARG A 141 -7.71 2.49 -8.32
CA ARG A 141 -8.03 1.06 -8.39
C ARG A 141 -8.86 0.71 -9.63
N LYS A 142 -8.87 -0.58 -9.96
CA LYS A 142 -9.90 -1.16 -10.84
C LYS A 142 -11.17 -1.46 -10.07
N LEU A 143 -12.27 -1.43 -10.78
CA LEU A 143 -13.61 -1.75 -10.30
C LEU A 143 -14.11 -2.98 -11.05
N SER A 144 -14.70 -3.90 -10.30
CA SER A 144 -15.46 -5.00 -10.87
C SER A 144 -16.82 -4.52 -11.38
N ALA A 145 -17.41 -5.28 -12.30
CA ALA A 145 -18.76 -4.99 -12.80
C ALA A 145 -19.82 -4.99 -11.69
N LEU A 146 -19.62 -5.78 -10.63
CA LEU A 146 -20.52 -5.85 -9.48
C LEU A 146 -20.46 -4.56 -8.64
N GLU A 147 -19.27 -4.00 -8.45
CA GLU A 147 -19.08 -2.74 -7.72
C GLU A 147 -19.71 -1.55 -8.44
N LEU A 148 -19.71 -1.57 -9.78
CA LEU A 148 -20.43 -0.57 -10.58
C LEU A 148 -21.95 -0.67 -10.43
N GLN A 149 -22.49 -1.87 -10.13
CA GLN A 149 -23.92 -2.11 -9.91
C GLN A 149 -24.34 -1.83 -8.46
N LEU A 150 -23.46 -2.08 -7.48
CA LEU A 150 -23.72 -1.84 -6.04
C LEU A 150 -23.64 -0.37 -5.61
N LEU A 151 -23.20 0.52 -6.51
CA LEU A 151 -23.17 1.97 -6.31
C LEU A 151 -24.58 2.62 -6.26
N GLU A 152 -25.63 1.84 -5.99
CA GLU A 152 -26.98 2.29 -5.62
C GLU A 152 -27.10 2.72 -4.15
N GLY A 153 -26.04 2.62 -3.37
CA GLY A 153 -26.01 3.03 -1.96
C GLY A 153 -24.89 4.02 -1.68
N HIS A 154 -25.24 5.13 -1.04
CA HIS A 154 -24.34 6.14 -0.48
C HIS A 154 -23.11 5.49 0.19
N ILE A 155 -21.93 5.57 -0.42
CA ILE A 155 -20.68 5.12 0.21
C ILE A 155 -20.25 6.23 1.16
N THR A 156 -20.61 6.15 2.43
CA THR A 156 -19.92 6.92 3.47
C THR A 156 -18.62 6.20 3.80
N PHE A 157 -17.50 6.81 3.47
CA PHE A 157 -16.22 6.46 4.09
C PHE A 157 -16.26 6.88 5.57
N PRO A 158 -15.68 6.10 6.50
CA PRO A 158 -15.51 6.58 7.86
C PRO A 158 -14.64 7.84 7.81
N GLN A 159 -15.19 8.93 8.35
CA GLN A 159 -14.39 10.11 8.64
C GLN A 159 -13.43 9.73 9.77
N ASN A 160 -12.13 9.92 9.53
CA ASN A 160 -11.11 9.90 10.58
C ASN A 160 -11.36 11.01 11.59
#